data_AF-A0AA88VHD3-F1
#
_entry.id   AF-A0AA88VHD3-F1
#
_cell.length_a   1.000
_cell.length_b   1.000
_cell.length_c   1.000
_cell.angle_alpha   90.00
_cell.angle_beta   90.00
_cell.angle_gamma   90.00
#
_symmetry.space_group_name_H-M   'P 1'
#
loop_
_entity.id
_entity.type
_entity.pdbx_description
1 polymer ?
#
loop_
_entity_poly.entity_id
_entity_poly.type
_entity_poly.pdbx_seq_one_letter_code
_entity_poly.pdbx_strand_id
1 'polypeptide(L)' 'ETMSDEGEKTCPLCAEEMDLTDQQLKPCKCGYEICVWCWHHIMDMAEKDDTEGRCPACRTPYNKEKIVGMAEKCE' A
#
# COMPACT_ATOMS: atom_id res chain seq x y z
N GLU A 1 -33.74 -8.73 -2.96
CA GLU A 1 -32.35 -9.05 -2.59
C GLU A 1 -31.43 -8.36 -3.58
N THR A 2 -30.84 -7.23 -3.17
CA THR A 2 -29.63 -6.68 -3.80
C THR A 2 -28.91 -6.00 -2.66
N MET A 3 -28.14 -6.78 -1.89
CA MET A 3 -27.10 -6.19 -1.05
C MET A 3 -26.22 -5.44 -2.04
N SER A 4 -26.22 -4.12 -1.95
CA SER A 4 -25.28 -3.30 -2.69
C SER A 4 -23.90 -3.81 -2.32
N ASP A 5 -23.22 -4.33 -3.34
CA ASP A 5 -21.80 -4.64 -3.41
C ASP A 5 -21.01 -3.37 -3.04
N GLU A 6 -21.03 -3.01 -1.76
CA GLU A 6 -20.29 -1.87 -1.23
C GLU A 6 -18.86 -2.33 -0.99
N GLY A 7 -18.16 -2.52 -2.11
CA GLY A 7 -16.73 -2.29 -2.21
C GLY A 7 -15.86 -3.17 -1.33
N GLU A 8 -15.81 -4.47 -1.66
CA GLU A 8 -14.61 -5.28 -1.44
C GLU A 8 -13.46 -4.60 -2.21
N LYS A 9 -12.82 -3.58 -1.61
CA LYS A 9 -11.65 -2.95 -2.22
C LYS A 9 -10.60 -4.04 -2.30
N THR A 10 -10.35 -4.52 -3.49
CA THR A 10 -9.32 -5.52 -3.75
C THR A 10 -8.06 -4.82 -4.22
N CYS A 11 -6.92 -5.29 -3.74
CA CYS A 11 -5.64 -4.72 -4.13
C CYS A 11 -5.43 -4.92 -5.63
N PRO A 12 -5.17 -3.88 -6.43
CA PRO A 12 -5.03 -4.00 -7.88
C PRO A 12 -3.75 -4.76 -8.31
N LEU A 13 -2.88 -5.12 -7.37
CA LEU A 13 -1.64 -5.86 -7.63
C LEU A 13 -1.78 -7.37 -7.38
N CYS A 14 -2.41 -7.76 -6.28
CA CYS A 14 -2.56 -9.18 -5.90
C CYS A 14 -4.01 -9.69 -5.97
N ALA A 15 -4.97 -8.81 -6.24
CA ALA A 15 -6.41 -9.10 -6.21
C ALA A 15 -6.92 -9.67 -4.87
N GLU A 16 -6.20 -9.46 -3.77
CA GLU A 16 -6.67 -9.80 -2.42
C GLU A 16 -7.54 -8.70 -1.82
N GLU A 17 -8.44 -9.08 -0.92
CA GLU A 17 -9.26 -8.16 -0.13
C GLU A 17 -8.38 -7.23 0.72
N MET A 18 -8.70 -5.94 0.70
CA MET A 18 -8.02 -4.92 1.48
C MET A 18 -8.70 -4.72 2.83
N ASP A 19 -7.98 -5.04 3.89
CA ASP A 19 -8.42 -4.80 5.27
C ASP A 19 -8.42 -3.30 5.61
N LEU A 20 -8.95 -2.96 6.79
CA LEU A 20 -8.97 -1.58 7.29
C LEU A 20 -7.56 -0.95 7.35
N THR A 21 -6.52 -1.75 7.58
CA THR A 21 -5.12 -1.30 7.56
C THR A 21 -4.67 -0.92 6.15
N ASP A 22 -5.07 -1.70 5.15
CA ASP A 22 -4.74 -1.46 3.74
C ASP A 22 -5.44 -0.20 3.21
N GLN A 23 -6.68 0.04 3.64
CA GLN A 23 -7.42 1.25 3.26
C GLN A 23 -6.89 2.52 3.96
N GLN A 24 -6.27 2.38 5.13
CA GLN A 24 -5.58 3.47 5.83
C GLN A 24 -4.20 3.74 5.23
N LEU A 25 -3.58 2.73 4.60
CA LEU A 25 -2.30 2.86 3.93
C LEU A 25 -2.45 3.72 2.67
N LYS A 26 -1.99 4.97 2.75
CA LYS A 26 -1.94 5.90 1.60
C LYS A 26 -0.51 6.26 1.26
N PRO A 27 0.23 5.34 0.61
CA PRO A 27 1.66 5.52 0.41
C PRO A 27 1.95 6.60 -0.65
N CYS A 28 0.97 6.89 -1.51
CA CYS A 28 1.07 7.95 -2.50
C CYS A 28 -0.19 8.81 -2.56
N LYS A 29 0.01 10.11 -2.78
CA LYS A 29 -1.05 11.11 -2.95
C LYS A 29 -1.79 11.05 -4.30
N CYS A 30 -1.39 10.15 -5.21
CA CYS A 30 -2.07 9.97 -6.49
C CYS A 30 -3.43 9.29 -6.37
N GLY A 31 -3.77 8.73 -5.20
CA GLY A 31 -5.00 7.98 -4.98
C GLY A 31 -4.91 6.50 -5.37
N TYR A 32 -3.71 6.01 -5.71
CA TYR A 32 -3.48 4.58 -5.95
C TYR A 32 -3.32 3.84 -4.63
N GLU A 33 -4.38 3.12 -4.25
CA GLU A 33 -4.45 2.30 -3.04
C GLU A 33 -3.96 0.88 -3.36
N ILE A 34 -3.09 0.34 -2.50
CA ILE A 34 -2.55 -1.02 -2.58
C ILE A 34 -2.53 -1.61 -1.18
N CYS A 35 -2.56 -2.94 -1.06
CA CYS A 35 -2.41 -3.56 0.24
C CYS A 35 -1.01 -3.30 0.83
N VAL A 36 -0.94 -3.33 2.16
CA VAL A 36 0.27 -3.18 2.97
C VAL A 36 1.33 -4.19 2.51
N TRP A 37 0.93 -5.42 2.22
CA TRP A 37 1.83 -6.47 1.72
C TRP A 37 2.48 -6.11 0.38
N CYS A 38 1.71 -5.65 -0.59
CA CYS A 38 2.25 -5.23 -1.89
C CYS A 38 3.14 -4.00 -1.74
N TRP A 39 2.77 -3.05 -0.89
CA TRP A 39 3.63 -1.92 -0.58
C TRP A 39 4.97 -2.38 0.04
N HIS A 40 4.93 -3.23 1.06
CA HIS A 40 6.12 -3.82 1.67
C HIS A 40 7.00 -4.54 0.65
N HIS A 41 6.38 -5.32 -0.24
CA HIS A 41 7.10 -6.03 -1.29
C HIS A 41 7.81 -5.07 -2.25
N ILE A 42 7.15 -3.98 -2.67
CA ILE A 42 7.78 -2.95 -3.51
C ILE A 42 8.96 -2.31 -2.78
N MET A 43 8.82 -2.03 -1.48
CA MET A 43 9.88 -1.43 -0.67
C MET A 43 11.09 -2.37 -0.51
N ASP A 44 10.84 -3.65 -0.21
CA ASP A 44 11.87 -4.69 -0.07
C ASP A 44 12.63 -4.93 -1.39
N MET A 45 11.89 -5.03 -2.50
CA MET A 45 12.50 -5.14 -3.83
C MET A 45 13.34 -3.91 -4.15
N ALA A 46 12.83 -2.71 -3.88
CA ALA A 46 13.59 -1.49 -4.11
C ALA A 46 14.88 -1.43 -3.26
N GLU A 47 14.82 -1.85 -1.99
CA GLU A 47 15.99 -1.93 -1.13
C GLU A 47 17.04 -2.92 -1.64
N LYS A 48 16.62 -4.09 -2.14
CA LYS A 48 17.52 -5.07 -2.78
C LYS A 48 18.19 -4.55 -4.04
N ASP A 49 17.47 -3.75 -4.83
CA ASP A 49 17.99 -3.12 -6.05
C ASP A 49 18.77 -1.82 -5.76
N ASP A 50 18.95 -1.43 -4.49
CA ASP A 50 19.56 -0.14 -4.07
C ASP A 50 18.83 1.07 -4.67
N THR A 51 17.50 0.99 -4.75
CA THR A 51 16.60 2.00 -5.32
C THR A 51 15.48 2.41 -4.36
N GLU A 52 14.75 3.47 -4.72
CA GLU A 52 13.57 3.91 -3.96
C GLU A 52 12.31 3.17 -4.42
N GLY A 53 11.51 2.68 -3.46
CA GLY A 53 10.21 2.08 -3.75
C GLY A 53 9.29 3.12 -4.39
N ARG A 54 8.76 2.84 -5.59
CA ARG A 54 7.96 3.79 -6.38
C ARG A 54 6.54 3.28 -6.58
N CYS A 55 5.61 4.23 -6.63
CA CYS A 55 4.22 3.93 -6.96
C CYS A 55 4.10 3.34 -8.37
N PRO A 56 3.39 2.21 -8.58
CA PRO A 56 3.26 1.61 -9.90
C PRO A 56 2.41 2.45 -10.86
N ALA A 57 1.49 3.28 -10.35
CA ALA A 57 0.66 4.15 -11.18
C ALA A 57 1.37 5.45 -11.61
N CYS A 58 1.91 6.21 -10.66
CA CYS A 58 2.47 7.54 -10.91
C CYS A 58 4.01 7.60 -10.84
N ARG A 59 4.68 6.48 -10.52
CA ARG A 59 6.14 6.36 -10.36
C ARG A 59 6.76 7.32 -9.33
N THR A 60 5.94 7.95 -8.49
CA THR A 60 6.43 8.80 -7.40
C THR A 60 7.04 7.91 -6.31
N PRO A 61 8.24 8.25 -5.78
CA PRO A 61 8.84 7.52 -4.68
C PRO A 61 7.93 7.57 -3.44
N TYR A 62 7.76 6.41 -2.80
CA TYR A 62 7.01 6.29 -1.57
C TYR A 62 7.76 6.96 -0.43
N ASN A 63 7.03 7.75 0.36
CA ASN A 63 7.63 8.44 1.50
C ASN A 63 7.60 7.52 2.72
N LYS A 64 8.71 6.82 2.98
CA LYS A 64 8.83 5.82 4.06
C LYS A 64 8.43 6.40 5.43
N GLU A 65 8.82 7.65 5.71
CA GLU A 65 8.55 8.34 6.97
C GLU A 65 7.06 8.55 7.24
N LYS A 66 6.25 8.72 6.19
CA LYS A 66 4.80 8.94 6.33
C LYS A 66 4.00 7.66 6.49
N ILE A 67 4.59 6.53 6.14
CA ILE A 67 3.89 5.24 6.04
C ILE A 67 4.24 4.35 7.24
N VAL A 68 5.47 4.43 7.76
CA VAL A 68 5.95 3.61 8.89
C VAL A 68 5.43 4.07 10.26
N GLY A 69 4.54 5.07 10.31
CA GLY A 69 3.98 5.63 11.55
C GLY A 69 3.14 4.68 12.41
N MET A 70 3.01 3.39 12.04
CA MET A 70 2.24 2.39 12.79
C MET A 70 3.05 1.19 13.28
N ALA A 71 4.37 1.11 13.03
CA ALA A 71 5.16 -0.08 13.36
C ALA A 71 6.23 0.09 14.45
N GLU A 72 6.57 1.31 14.89
CA GLU A 72 7.66 1.48 15.87
C GLU A 72 7.22 2.24 17.13
N LYS A 73 6.74 1.47 18.11
CA LYS A 73 7.17 1.49 19.52
C LYS A 73 6.34 0.47 20.32
N CYS A 74 6.73 -0.79 20.25
CA CYS A 74 6.63 -1.65 21.44
C CYS A 74 7.99 -1.55 22.14
N GLU A 75 8.08 -0.64 23.11
CA GLU A 75 9.03 -0.69 24.22
C GLU A 75 8.25 -0.98 25.51
#